data_AF-A0A0D7ADJ2-F1
#
_entry.id   AF-A0A0D7ADJ2-F1
#
_cell.length_a   1.000
_cell.length_b   1.000
_cell.length_c   1.000
_cell.angle_alpha   90.00
_cell.angle_beta   90.00
_cell.angle_gamma   90.00
#
_symmetry.space_group_name_H-M   'P 1'
#
loop_
_entity.id
_entity.type
_entity.pdbx_description
1 polymer ?
#
loop_
_entity_poly.entity_id
_entity_poly.type
_entity_poly.pdbx_seq_one_letter_code
_entity_poly.pdbx_strand_id
1 'polypeptide(L)'
;MSLATILARDSPERFDDVPGCAEPNTLDTACRRIRLAAYLWQTYSAAEMHRHGFGSRVFLLEEAWMPDSLSAFGGSARTTAIVNVVRSRYSTAEIRDIRHAQQGGTSDKLQPDLFGIALEALRGYFPVTSVQQQQRYGYVP
;
A
#
# COMPACT_ATOMS: atom_id res chain seq x y z
N MET A 1 -6.75 -2.61 -7.89
CA MET A 1 -5.38 -2.65 -7.34
C MET A 1 -5.46 -2.21 -5.90
N SER A 2 -5.02 -3.05 -4.97
CA SER A 2 -5.08 -2.77 -3.54
C SER A 2 -3.81 -2.07 -3.08
N LEU A 3 -3.94 -1.04 -2.25
CA LEU A 3 -2.82 -0.39 -1.58
C LEU A 3 -2.59 -1.07 -0.24
N ALA A 4 -1.33 -1.29 0.13
CA ALA A 4 -0.99 -1.88 1.41
C ALA A 4 0.26 -1.23 2.02
N THR A 5 0.22 -1.06 3.35
CA THR A 5 1.37 -0.71 4.18
C THR A 5 1.68 -1.88 5.08
N ILE A 6 2.95 -2.26 5.15
CA ILE A 6 3.40 -3.34 6.02
C ILE A 6 3.93 -2.76 7.31
N LEU A 7 3.46 -3.31 8.42
CA LEU A 7 3.83 -2.94 9.77
C LEU A 7 4.59 -4.08 10.44
N ALA A 8 5.63 -3.77 11.21
CA ALA A 8 6.29 -4.76 12.05
C ALA A 8 5.36 -5.24 13.18
N ARG A 9 5.59 -6.45 13.69
CA ARG A 9 4.85 -7.06 14.80
C ARG A 9 4.80 -6.14 16.03
N ASP A 10 5.95 -5.60 16.40
CA ASP A 10 6.20 -4.74 17.57
C ASP A 10 6.27 -3.25 17.22
N SER A 11 5.78 -2.85 16.04
CA SER A 11 5.90 -1.46 15.59
C SER A 11 5.11 -0.50 16.49
N PRO A 12 5.67 0.67 16.81
CA PRO A 12 4.95 1.76 17.47
C PRO A 12 4.03 2.54 16.51
N GLU A 13 3.79 2.06 15.29
CA GLU A 13 2.94 2.71 14.28
C GLU A 13 3.43 4.09 13.87
N ARG A 14 4.77 4.23 13.84
CA ARG A 14 5.48 5.41 13.37
C ARG A 14 6.46 5.03 12.27
N PHE A 15 6.67 5.97 11.37
CA PHE A 15 7.69 5.87 10.33
C PHE A 15 8.80 6.88 10.60
N ASP A 16 9.97 6.64 10.02
CA ASP A 16 11.11 7.53 10.15
C ASP A 16 10.89 8.74 9.23
N ASP A 17 10.91 9.95 9.78
CA ASP A 17 10.75 11.21 9.04
C ASP A 17 11.96 12.12 9.28
N VAL A 18 12.12 13.13 8.43
CA VAL A 18 13.21 14.10 8.57
C VAL A 18 13.00 14.99 9.80
N PRO A 19 14.08 15.43 10.48
CA PRO A 19 13.96 16.37 11.58
C PRO A 19 13.24 17.65 11.16
N GLY A 20 12.23 18.07 11.95
CA GLY A 20 11.47 19.31 11.70
C GLY A 20 10.30 19.18 10.71
N CYS A 21 9.90 17.95 10.36
CA CYS A 21 8.69 17.74 9.57
C CYS A 21 7.46 18.32 10.30
N ALA A 22 6.66 19.12 9.58
CA ALA A 22 5.48 19.79 10.15
C ALA A 22 4.35 18.81 10.47
N GLU A 23 4.26 17.71 9.73
CA GLU A 23 3.25 16.67 9.92
C GLU A 23 3.75 15.60 10.92
N PRO A 24 2.86 15.08 11.77
CA PRO A 24 3.23 14.01 12.69
C PRO A 24 3.52 12.72 11.92
N ASN A 25 4.53 11.96 12.34
CA ASN A 25 4.94 10.70 11.72
C ASN A 25 4.08 9.50 12.15
N THR A 26 2.76 9.63 12.08
CA THR A 26 1.79 8.59 12.47
C THR A 26 1.42 7.70 11.29
N LEU A 27 0.85 6.53 11.59
CA LEU A 27 0.28 5.64 10.58
C LEU A 27 -0.78 6.32 9.70
N ASP A 28 -1.61 7.21 10.25
CA ASP A 28 -2.58 7.99 9.47
C ASP A 28 -1.89 8.83 8.39
N THR A 29 -0.84 9.58 8.78
CA THR A 29 -0.03 10.37 7.83
C THR A 29 0.61 9.46 6.77
N ALA A 30 1.11 8.28 7.15
CA ALA A 30 1.66 7.32 6.19
C ALA A 30 0.61 6.85 5.17
N CYS A 31 -0.60 6.51 5.64
CA CYS A 31 -1.71 6.12 4.78
C CYS A 31 -2.12 7.27 3.84
N ARG A 32 -2.15 8.51 4.32
CA ARG A 32 -2.43 9.71 3.50
C ARG A 32 -1.37 9.89 2.41
N ARG A 33 -0.09 9.78 2.75
CA ARG A 33 1.03 9.92 1.79
C ARG A 33 0.98 8.85 0.71
N ILE A 34 0.73 7.58 1.07
CA ILE A 34 0.63 6.49 0.09
C ILE A 34 -0.59 6.67 -0.82
N ARG A 35 -1.72 7.11 -0.26
CA ARG A 35 -2.92 7.42 -1.04
C ARG A 35 -2.66 8.53 -2.06
N LEU A 36 -2.01 9.61 -1.64
CA LEU A 36 -1.61 10.69 -2.53
C LEU A 36 -0.68 10.20 -3.64
N ALA A 37 0.34 9.41 -3.30
CA ALA A 37 1.26 8.82 -4.27
C ALA A 37 0.54 7.93 -5.29
N ALA A 38 -0.44 7.13 -4.84
CA ALA A 38 -1.24 6.28 -5.73
C ALA A 38 -2.07 7.09 -6.73
N TYR A 39 -2.71 8.18 -6.29
CA TYR A 39 -3.46 9.07 -7.19
C TYR A 39 -2.55 9.81 -8.18
N LEU A 40 -1.36 10.24 -7.73
CA LEU A 40 -0.35 10.83 -8.63
C LEU A 40 0.10 9.82 -9.68
N TRP A 41 0.31 8.56 -9.30
CA TRP A 41 0.66 7.50 -10.23
C TRP A 41 -0.45 7.26 -11.25
N GLN A 42 -1.71 7.14 -10.83
CA GLN A 42 -2.84 7.03 -11.76
C GLN A 42 -2.86 8.20 -12.75
N THR A 43 -2.72 9.43 -12.26
CA THR A 43 -2.74 10.64 -13.09
C THR A 43 -1.59 10.64 -14.11
N TYR A 44 -0.38 10.30 -13.66
CA TYR A 44 0.78 10.16 -14.54
C TYR A 44 0.57 9.08 -15.60
N SER A 45 0.06 7.92 -15.20
CA SER A 45 -0.22 6.81 -16.13
C SER A 45 -1.28 7.19 -17.15
N ALA A 46 -2.34 7.90 -16.74
CA ALA A 46 -3.36 8.41 -17.65
C ALA A 46 -2.76 9.34 -18.69
N ALA A 47 -1.88 10.25 -18.24
CA ALA A 47 -1.23 11.23 -19.10
C ALA A 47 -0.31 10.56 -20.13
N GLU A 48 0.52 9.60 -19.70
CA GLU A 48 1.40 8.85 -20.61
C GLU A 48 0.60 7.99 -21.59
N MET A 49 -0.43 7.28 -21.12
CA MET A 49 -1.32 6.52 -22.01
C MET A 49 -2.01 7.41 -23.06
N HIS A 50 -2.44 8.61 -22.66
CA HIS A 50 -3.03 9.57 -23.57
C HIS A 50 -2.02 10.07 -24.60
N ARG A 51 -0.81 10.46 -24.17
CA ARG A 51 0.28 10.94 -25.05
C ARG A 51 0.69 9.91 -26.10
N HIS A 52 0.61 8.63 -25.76
CA HIS A 52 0.95 7.54 -26.67
C HIS A 52 -0.24 6.98 -27.46
N GLY A 53 -1.42 7.62 -27.42
CA GLY A 53 -2.57 7.25 -28.24
C GLY A 53 -3.39 6.07 -27.70
N PHE A 54 -3.14 5.61 -26.47
CA PHE A 54 -3.92 4.55 -25.81
C PHE A 54 -5.18 5.07 -25.09
N GLY A 55 -5.38 6.39 -25.09
CA GLY A 55 -6.47 7.08 -24.38
C GLY A 55 -6.19 7.24 -22.88
N SER A 56 -7.14 7.81 -22.14
CA SER A 56 -6.99 8.09 -20.71
C SER A 56 -7.26 6.85 -19.84
N ARG A 57 -6.44 5.80 -20.00
CA ARG A 57 -6.55 4.54 -19.26
C ARG A 57 -5.63 4.52 -18.05
N VAL A 58 -6.12 3.97 -16.94
CA VAL A 58 -5.36 3.82 -15.69
C VAL A 58 -5.67 2.48 -15.03
N PHE A 59 -4.80 2.03 -14.14
CA PHE A 59 -5.16 0.97 -13.21
C PHE A 59 -6.17 1.51 -12.20
N LEU A 60 -7.20 0.71 -11.87
CA LEU A 60 -8.20 1.10 -10.89
C LEU A 60 -7.72 0.81 -9.47
N LEU A 61 -7.83 1.78 -8.57
CA LEU A 61 -7.60 1.59 -7.14
C LEU A 61 -8.84 0.98 -6.49
N GLU A 62 -8.63 0.22 -5.43
CA GLU A 62 -9.71 -0.22 -4.57
C GLU A 62 -10.20 0.97 -3.73
N GLU A 63 -11.46 1.36 -3.88
CA GLU A 63 -12.03 2.55 -3.25
C GLU A 63 -13.32 2.23 -2.49
N ALA A 64 -13.58 2.97 -1.42
CA ALA A 64 -14.82 2.90 -0.68
C ALA A 64 -15.31 4.30 -0.28
N TRP A 65 -16.59 4.39 0.06
CA TRP A 65 -17.19 5.61 0.59
C TRP A 65 -16.74 5.81 2.04
N MET A 66 -15.79 6.72 2.26
CA MET A 66 -15.21 6.99 3.57
C MET A 66 -14.85 8.48 3.70
N PRO A 67 -14.64 9.00 4.92
CA PRO A 67 -14.17 10.37 5.11
C PRO A 67 -12.89 10.60 4.31
N ASP A 68 -12.86 11.71 3.56
CA ASP A 68 -11.67 12.07 2.82
C ASP A 68 -10.52 12.38 3.78
N SER A 69 -9.36 11.88 3.41
CA SER A 69 -8.11 12.03 4.14
C SER A 69 -7.16 13.00 3.45
N LEU A 70 -7.43 13.50 2.25
CA LEU A 70 -6.49 14.37 1.54
C LEU A 70 -6.90 15.86 1.61
N SER A 71 -8.18 16.18 1.70
CA SER A 71 -8.63 17.56 1.79
C SER A 71 -8.50 18.16 3.21
N ALA A 72 -8.19 19.45 3.26
CA ALA A 72 -8.21 20.25 4.48
C ALA A 72 -9.63 20.54 4.98
N PHE A 73 -10.64 20.43 4.10
CA PHE A 73 -12.07 20.60 4.41
C PHE A 73 -12.69 19.31 4.97
N GLY A 74 -11.97 18.61 5.84
CA GLY A 74 -12.30 17.27 6.32
C GLY A 74 -13.75 17.13 6.77
N GLY A 75 -14.33 15.95 6.55
CA GLY A 75 -15.64 15.57 7.11
C GLY A 75 -16.69 15.12 6.10
N SER A 76 -16.59 15.50 4.82
CA SER A 76 -17.47 14.92 3.79
C SER A 76 -16.93 13.56 3.34
N ALA A 77 -17.77 12.52 3.41
CA ALA A 77 -17.42 11.23 2.83
C ALA A 77 -17.34 11.34 1.29
N ARG A 78 -16.35 10.66 0.70
CA ARG A 78 -16.11 10.61 -0.74
C ARG A 78 -15.59 9.21 -1.10
N THR A 79 -15.65 8.89 -2.39
CA THR A 79 -14.93 7.74 -2.93
C THR A 79 -13.44 7.96 -2.71
N THR A 80 -12.86 7.16 -1.82
CA THR A 80 -11.48 7.33 -1.36
C THR A 80 -10.78 5.97 -1.38
N ALA A 81 -9.52 5.93 -1.83
CA ALA A 81 -8.76 4.69 -1.93
C ALA A 81 -8.49 4.06 -0.56
N ILE A 82 -8.73 2.76 -0.49
CA ILE A 82 -8.48 1.95 0.70
C ILE A 82 -6.98 1.66 0.79
N VAL A 83 -6.41 1.91 1.97
CA VAL A 83 -5.03 1.53 2.30
C VAL A 83 -5.10 0.44 3.36
N ASN A 84 -4.68 -0.76 3.00
CA ASN A 84 -4.69 -1.93 3.87
C ASN A 84 -3.45 -1.91 4.78
N VAL A 85 -3.65 -1.82 6.09
CA VAL A 85 -2.56 -1.91 7.05
C VAL A 85 -2.36 -3.38 7.42
N VAL A 86 -1.22 -3.94 7.01
CA VAL A 86 -0.89 -5.36 7.15
C VAL A 86 0.20 -5.52 8.20
N ARG A 87 -0.13 -6.18 9.32
CA ARG A 87 0.87 -6.49 10.35
C ARG A 87 1.62 -7.78 9.99
N SER A 88 2.93 -7.67 9.85
CA SER A 88 3.82 -8.79 9.62
C SER A 88 4.13 -9.54 10.92
N ARG A 89 4.62 -10.78 10.80
CA ARG A 89 5.12 -11.54 11.95
C ARG A 89 6.51 -11.11 12.42
N TYR A 90 7.24 -10.37 11.60
CA TYR A 90 8.61 -9.97 11.86
C TYR A 90 8.65 -8.72 12.74
N SER A 91 9.62 -8.65 13.63
CA SER A 91 9.91 -7.49 14.48
C SER A 91 10.53 -6.35 13.68
N THR A 92 10.51 -5.15 14.27
CA THR A 92 11.07 -3.94 13.67
C THR A 92 12.58 -4.08 13.48
N ALA A 93 13.25 -4.75 14.43
CA ALA A 93 14.68 -5.04 14.34
C ALA A 93 15.00 -5.99 13.17
N GLU A 94 14.20 -7.03 12.96
CA GLU A 94 14.35 -7.95 11.84
C GLU A 94 14.12 -7.23 10.50
N ILE A 95 13.06 -6.42 10.37
CA ILE A 95 12.78 -5.70 9.11
C ILE A 95 13.85 -4.65 8.79
N ARG A 96 14.41 -3.99 9.81
CA ARG A 96 15.45 -2.95 9.62
C ARG A 96 16.86 -3.52 9.45
N ASP A 97 17.05 -4.83 9.59
CA ASP A 97 18.38 -5.42 9.48
C ASP A 97 18.94 -5.24 8.05
N ILE A 98 20.13 -4.65 7.98
CA ILE A 98 20.84 -4.30 6.75
C ILE A 98 21.09 -5.51 5.85
N ARG A 99 21.10 -6.72 6.41
CA ARG A 99 21.26 -7.99 5.68
C ARG A 99 20.08 -8.33 4.77
N HIS A 100 18.89 -7.78 5.04
CA HIS A 100 17.73 -7.89 4.15
C HIS A 100 17.69 -6.79 3.08
N ALA A 101 18.48 -5.73 3.25
CA ALA A 101 18.48 -4.60 2.34
C ALA A 101 19.25 -4.93 1.06
N GLN A 102 18.61 -4.74 -0.10
CA GLN A 102 19.24 -4.98 -1.41
C GLN A 102 20.32 -3.95 -1.79
N GLN A 103 20.57 -2.95 -0.93
CA GLN A 103 21.47 -1.82 -1.21
C GLN A 103 22.95 -2.08 -0.88
N GLY A 104 23.28 -3.17 -0.17
CA GLY A 104 24.66 -3.62 0.08
C GLY A 104 24.89 -4.97 -0.62
N GLY A 105 25.94 -5.09 -1.45
CA GLY A 105 26.21 -6.25 -2.31
C GLY A 105 26.41 -7.62 -1.63
N THR A 106 26.13 -7.75 -0.34
CA THR A 106 26.15 -8.97 0.47
C THR A 106 24.75 -9.23 1.02
N SER A 107 23.80 -9.57 0.15
CA SER A 107 22.58 -10.23 0.62
C SER A 107 22.95 -11.66 1.03
N ASP A 108 22.71 -11.99 2.30
CA ASP A 108 22.86 -13.35 2.79
C ASP A 108 21.67 -14.17 2.26
N LYS A 109 21.92 -15.06 1.28
CA LYS A 109 20.87 -15.81 0.57
C LYS A 109 20.01 -16.69 1.50
N LEU A 110 20.43 -16.88 2.74
CA LEU A 110 19.72 -17.67 3.75
C LEU A 110 18.55 -16.92 4.41
N GLN A 111 18.54 -15.59 4.37
CA GLN A 111 17.48 -14.78 4.97
C GLN A 111 16.49 -14.28 3.92
N PRO A 112 15.18 -14.24 4.21
CA PRO A 112 14.19 -13.72 3.27
C PRO A 112 14.47 -12.24 3.01
N ASP A 113 14.49 -11.81 1.76
CA ASP A 113 14.67 -10.39 1.44
C ASP A 113 13.44 -9.56 1.86
N LEU A 114 13.58 -8.23 1.88
CA LEU A 114 12.47 -7.34 2.23
C LEU A 114 11.22 -7.59 1.38
N PHE A 115 11.42 -7.95 0.11
CA PHE A 115 10.34 -8.30 -0.80
C PHE A 115 9.63 -9.61 -0.38
N GLY A 116 10.38 -10.64 0.00
CA GLY A 116 9.85 -11.91 0.49
C GLY A 116 9.06 -11.76 1.80
N ILE A 117 9.58 -10.96 2.74
CA ILE A 117 8.89 -10.59 3.98
C ILE A 117 7.55 -9.90 3.66
N ALA A 118 7.57 -8.93 2.75
CA ALA A 118 6.39 -8.21 2.31
C ALA A 118 5.35 -9.14 1.65
N LEU A 119 5.80 -9.96 0.70
CA LEU A 119 4.95 -10.88 -0.04
C LEU A 119 4.27 -11.90 0.88
N GLU A 120 5.01 -12.39 1.89
CA GLU A 120 4.45 -13.29 2.89
C GLU A 120 3.37 -12.63 3.74
N ALA A 121 3.62 -11.42 4.25
CA ALA A 121 2.62 -10.67 5.01
C ALA A 121 1.35 -10.44 4.17
N LEU A 122 1.52 -10.08 2.89
CA LEU A 122 0.40 -9.88 1.96
C LEU A 122 -0.37 -11.17 1.67
N ARG A 123 0.30 -12.31 1.50
CA ARG A 123 -0.37 -13.61 1.29
C ARG A 123 -1.21 -14.03 2.49
N GLY A 124 -0.79 -13.67 3.70
CA GLY A 124 -1.58 -13.90 4.92
C GLY A 124 -2.81 -13.00 5.01
N TYR A 125 -2.72 -11.76 4.51
CA TYR A 125 -3.80 -10.77 4.59
C TYR A 125 -4.81 -10.89 3.46
N PHE A 126 -4.35 -11.12 2.24
CA PHE A 126 -5.18 -11.35 1.05
C PHE A 126 -5.21 -12.85 0.75
N PRO A 127 -6.15 -13.61 1.32
CA PRO A 127 -6.29 -15.01 0.96
C PRO A 127 -6.52 -15.10 -0.54
N VAL A 128 -5.75 -15.95 -1.21
CA VAL A 128 -5.94 -16.24 -2.64
C VAL A 128 -7.34 -16.81 -2.78
N THR A 129 -8.30 -15.96 -3.13
CA THR A 129 -9.64 -16.43 -3.46
C THR A 129 -9.47 -17.17 -4.77
N SER A 130 -9.59 -18.50 -4.71
CA SER A 130 -9.63 -19.31 -5.92
C SER A 130 -10.77 -18.78 -6.78
N VAL A 131 -10.47 -18.50 -8.04
CA VAL A 131 -11.35 -17.89 -9.05
C VAL A 131 -12.71 -18.62 -9.21
N GLN A 132 -12.85 -19.81 -8.62
CA GLN A 132 -14.07 -20.61 -8.61
C GLN A 132 -15.23 -20.03 -7.76
N GLN A 133 -15.00 -19.07 -6.85
CA GLN A 133 -16.08 -18.57 -5.98
C GLN A 133 -16.88 -17.41 -6.59
N GLN A 134 -16.34 -16.71 -7.60
CA GLN A 134 -17.03 -15.59 -8.26
C GLN A 134 -18.06 -16.02 -9.32
N GLN A 135 -18.01 -17.27 -9.80
CA GLN A 135 -19.04 -17.82 -10.69
C GLN A 135 -20.34 -18.24 -9.97
N ARG A 136 -20.37 -18.22 -8.62
CA ARG A 136 -21.53 -18.68 -7.84
C ARG A 136 -22.48 -17.57 -7.37
N TYR A 137 -22.12 -16.30 -7.59
CA TYR A 137 -22.98 -15.13 -7.28
C TYR A 137 -23.48 -14.38 -8.53
N GLY A 138 -23.43 -15.03 -9.69
CA GLY A 138 -24.10 -14.54 -10.90
C GLY A 138 -25.56 -15.00 -10.95
N TYR A 139 -26.46 -14.02 -11.06
CA TYR A 139 -27.83 -14.14 -11.58
C TYR A 139 -28.92 -14.68 -10.62
N VAL A 140 -29.76 -13.76 -10.14
CA VAL A 140 -31.18 -14.02 -9.85
C VAL A 140 -31.97 -12.91 -10.56
N PRO A 141 -32.96 -13.24 -11.42
CA PRO A 141 -33.67 -12.29 -12.28
C PRO A 141 -34.51 -11.26 -11.51
#